data_AF-A0A0D3H1L0-F1
#
_entry.id   AF-A0A0D3H1L0-F1
#
_cell.length_a   1.000
_cell.length_b   1.000
_cell.length_c   1.000
_cell.angle_alpha   90.00
_cell.angle_beta   90.00
_cell.angle_gamma   90.00
#
_symmetry.space_group_name_H-M   'P 1'
#
loop_
_entity.id
_entity.type
_entity.pdbx_description
1 polymer ?
#
loop_
_entity_poly.entity_id
_entity_poly.type
_entity_poly.pdbx_seq_one_letter_code
_entity_poly.pdbx_strand_id
1 'polypeptide(L)'
;MKADQFIDARLVVDLHGAGVRAADGAGAVPDPGALARVFADTADAGKLADVRAKTSELAAAAAAAVEEGGSSWIAMEKMANELETAYLESVDR
;
A
#
# COMPACT_ATOMS: atom_id res chain seq x y z
N MET A 1 -4.88 -9.72 13.87
CA MET A 1 -5.43 -9.10 12.65
C MET A 1 -6.95 -9.26 12.66
N LYS A 2 -7.70 -8.21 12.30
CA LYS A 2 -9.18 -8.19 12.46
C LYS A 2 -9.97 -7.99 11.16
N ALA A 3 -9.37 -7.35 10.15
CA ALA A 3 -9.99 -7.08 8.85
C ALA A 3 -9.12 -7.66 7.72
N ASP A 4 -8.97 -6.92 6.64
CA ASP A 4 -8.10 -7.17 5.48
C ASP A 4 -6.61 -7.14 5.78
N GLN A 5 -6.17 -6.66 6.94
CA GLN A 5 -4.75 -6.63 7.38
C GLN A 5 -3.94 -7.92 7.09
N PHE A 6 -4.57 -9.09 7.12
CA PHE A 6 -3.90 -10.35 6.76
C PHE A 6 -3.53 -10.40 5.26
N ILE A 7 -4.45 -9.97 4.40
CA ILE A 7 -4.24 -9.86 2.96
C ILE A 7 -3.32 -8.67 2.66
N ASP A 8 -3.46 -7.54 3.35
CA ASP A 8 -2.57 -6.39 3.17
C ASP A 8 -1.12 -6.72 3.52
N ALA A 9 -0.91 -7.45 4.63
CA ALA A 9 0.42 -7.91 5.02
C ALA A 9 1.02 -8.84 3.95
N ARG A 10 0.20 -9.73 3.36
CA ARG A 10 0.64 -10.57 2.24
C ARG A 10 0.96 -9.74 0.99
N LEU A 11 0.17 -8.72 0.68
CA LEU A 11 0.40 -7.83 -0.46
C LEU A 11 1.73 -7.06 -0.31
N VAL A 12 1.95 -6.45 0.85
CA VAL A 12 3.14 -5.62 1.10
C VAL A 12 4.40 -6.47 1.27
N VAL A 13 4.34 -7.54 2.06
CA VAL A 13 5.52 -8.36 2.39
C VAL A 13 5.79 -9.40 1.31
N ASP A 14 4.80 -10.22 0.98
CA ASP A 14 5.05 -11.43 0.17
C ASP A 14 5.01 -11.14 -1.34
N LEU A 15 4.14 -10.23 -1.78
CA LEU A 15 4.01 -9.88 -3.21
C LEU A 15 4.91 -8.73 -3.64
N HIS A 16 5.03 -7.68 -2.82
CA HIS A 16 5.85 -6.50 -3.17
C HIS A 16 7.24 -6.51 -2.53
N GLY A 17 7.51 -7.35 -1.53
CA GLY A 17 8.79 -7.35 -0.83
C GLY A 17 9.12 -6.03 -0.13
N ALA A 18 8.11 -5.18 0.09
CA ALA A 18 8.23 -3.81 0.55
C ALA A 18 7.98 -3.67 2.07
N GLY A 19 8.00 -4.78 2.80
CA GLY A 19 7.85 -4.81 4.25
C GLY A 19 8.45 -6.06 4.89
N VAL A 20 8.51 -6.06 6.22
CA VAL A 20 9.01 -7.18 7.03
C VAL A 20 7.92 -7.62 8.00
N ARG A 21 7.74 -8.94 8.11
CA ARG A 21 6.76 -9.54 9.03
C ARG A 21 7.34 -9.58 10.44
N ALA A 22 6.74 -8.85 11.37
CA ALA A 22 7.15 -8.83 12.78
C ALA A 22 6.45 -9.88 13.63
N ALA A 23 5.20 -10.22 13.28
CA ALA A 23 4.37 -11.23 13.95
C ALA A 23 3.31 -11.75 12.97
N ASP A 24 2.80 -12.95 13.20
CA ASP A 24 1.67 -13.50 12.44
C ASP A 24 0.68 -14.23 13.37
N GLY A 25 -0.59 -14.28 12.97
CA GLY A 25 -1.66 -14.96 13.69
C GLY A 25 -2.66 -14.07 14.44
N ALA A 26 -3.84 -14.62 14.71
CA ALA A 26 -4.87 -13.95 15.50
C ALA A 26 -4.47 -13.91 16.99
N GLY A 27 -4.44 -12.72 17.58
CA GLY A 27 -4.04 -12.54 18.98
C GLY A 27 -2.54 -12.67 19.25
N ALA A 28 -1.71 -12.71 18.19
CA ALA A 28 -0.28 -12.80 18.33
C ALA A 28 0.29 -11.57 19.05
N VAL A 29 0.84 -11.81 20.25
CA VAL A 29 1.76 -10.89 20.90
C VAL A 29 3.17 -11.31 20.48
N PRO A 30 3.92 -10.48 19.74
CA PRO A 30 5.27 -10.84 19.31
C PRO A 30 6.18 -11.04 20.52
N ASP A 31 7.14 -11.95 20.38
CA ASP A 31 8.28 -12.01 21.29
C ASP A 31 9.00 -10.65 21.30
N PRO A 32 9.22 -10.01 22.48
CA PRO A 32 9.84 -8.70 22.54
C PRO A 32 11.25 -8.66 21.95
N GLY A 33 12.02 -9.74 22.09
CA GLY A 33 13.37 -9.84 21.53
C GLY A 33 13.36 -9.89 20.00
N ALA A 34 12.46 -10.69 19.43
CA ALA A 34 12.25 -10.77 17.98
C ALA A 34 11.78 -9.42 17.42
N LEU A 35 10.82 -8.77 18.08
CA LEU A 35 10.33 -7.45 17.66
C LEU A 35 11.43 -6.39 17.71
N ALA A 36 12.24 -6.37 18.78
CA ALA A 36 13.36 -5.44 18.90
C ALA A 36 14.40 -5.63 17.77
N ARG A 37 14.65 -6.88 17.36
CA ARG A 37 15.53 -7.17 16.22
C ARG A 37 14.96 -6.66 14.91
N VAL A 38 13.67 -6.90 14.64
CA VAL A 38 13.01 -6.37 13.43
C VAL A 38 13.14 -4.85 13.36
N PHE A 39 12.94 -4.14 14.48
CA PHE A 39 13.15 -2.69 14.51
C PHE A 39 14.60 -2.28 14.28
N ALA A 40 15.56 -2.94 14.94
CA ALA A 40 16.98 -2.66 14.75
C ALA A 40 17.43 -2.87 13.30
N ASP A 41 17.02 -3.98 12.69
CA ASP A 41 17.35 -4.30 11.30
C ASP A 41 16.64 -3.37 10.30
N THR A 42 15.44 -2.89 10.64
CA THR A 42 14.72 -1.88 9.85
C THR A 42 15.40 -0.52 9.93
N ALA A 43 15.91 -0.13 11.10
CA ALA A 43 16.61 1.13 11.28
C ALA A 43 18.00 1.13 10.62
N ASP A 44 18.64 -0.03 10.51
CA ASP A 44 19.91 -0.22 9.81
C ASP A 44 19.72 -0.10 8.29
N ALA A 45 20.43 0.84 7.66
CA ALA A 45 20.31 1.10 6.23
C ALA A 45 20.84 -0.06 5.35
N GLY A 46 21.73 -0.90 5.87
CA GLY A 46 22.35 -1.99 5.13
C GLY A 46 21.57 -3.30 5.21
N LYS A 47 20.97 -3.63 6.35
CA LYS A 47 20.38 -4.96 6.58
C LYS A 47 19.09 -5.22 5.80
N LEU A 48 18.30 -4.18 5.55
CA LEU A 48 17.04 -4.28 4.81
C LEU A 48 17.06 -3.35 3.58
N ALA A 49 18.23 -3.20 2.96
CA ALA A 49 18.42 -2.35 1.78
C ALA A 49 17.48 -2.73 0.63
N ASP A 50 17.32 -4.03 0.34
CA ASP A 50 16.43 -4.50 -0.72
C ASP A 50 14.95 -4.17 -0.43
N VAL A 51 14.51 -4.37 0.82
CA VAL A 51 13.15 -4.01 1.24
C VAL A 51 12.93 -2.51 1.09
N ARG A 52 13.88 -1.67 1.53
CA ARG A 52 13.82 -0.21 1.37
C ARG A 52 13.80 0.23 -0.10
N ALA A 53 14.57 -0.43 -0.95
CA ALA A 53 14.55 -0.18 -2.39
C ALA A 53 13.17 -0.50 -2.98
N LYS A 54 12.60 -1.65 -2.65
CA LYS A 54 11.24 -2.04 -3.08
C LYS A 54 10.16 -1.11 -2.55
N THR A 55 10.24 -0.68 -1.29
CA THR A 55 9.36 0.35 -0.73
C THR A 55 9.47 1.66 -1.50
N SER A 56 10.67 2.09 -1.88
CA SER A 56 10.90 3.33 -2.63
C SER A 56 10.35 3.25 -4.05
N GLU A 57 10.56 2.12 -4.73
CA GLU A 57 9.98 1.82 -6.06
C GLU A 57 8.44 1.88 -6.01
N LEU A 58 7.84 1.23 -5.01
CA LEU A 58 6.38 1.22 -4.84
C LEU A 58 5.83 2.62 -4.54
N ALA A 59 6.52 3.40 -3.71
CA ALA A 59 6.15 4.78 -3.41
C ALA A 59 6.22 5.68 -4.64
N ALA A 60 7.27 5.54 -5.46
CA ALA A 60 7.41 6.30 -6.70
C ALA A 60 6.31 5.94 -7.72
N ALA A 61 5.99 4.66 -7.86
CA ALA A 61 4.90 4.20 -8.72
C ALA A 61 3.54 4.73 -8.26
N ALA A 62 3.28 4.73 -6.95
CA ALA A 62 2.06 5.28 -6.38
C ALA A 62 1.95 6.80 -6.62
N ALA A 63 3.04 7.55 -6.43
CA ALA A 63 3.09 8.98 -6.71
C ALA A 63 2.79 9.27 -8.19
N ALA A 64 3.48 8.59 -9.11
CA ALA A 64 3.27 8.75 -10.55
C ALA A 64 1.84 8.40 -11.00
N ALA A 65 1.17 7.45 -10.33
CA ALA A 65 -0.20 7.10 -10.66
C ALA A 65 -1.21 8.20 -10.29
N VAL A 66 -0.94 8.99 -9.25
CA VAL A 66 -1.87 10.02 -8.73
C VAL A 66 -1.53 11.45 -9.18
N GLU A 67 -0.33 11.69 -9.68
CA GLU A 67 0.04 12.97 -10.30
C GLU A 67 -0.84 13.29 -11.51
N GLU A 68 -0.89 14.56 -11.91
CA GLU A 68 -1.67 15.01 -13.06
C GLU A 68 -1.26 14.25 -14.32
N GLY A 69 -2.25 13.67 -15.03
CA GLY A 69 -2.01 12.79 -16.17
C GLY A 69 -1.60 11.35 -15.81
N GLY A 70 -1.47 11.02 -14.53
CA GLY A 70 -1.26 9.67 -14.02
C GLY A 70 -2.48 8.76 -14.21
N SER A 71 -2.28 7.44 -14.09
CA SER A 71 -3.33 6.46 -14.38
C SER A 71 -4.54 6.56 -13.44
N SER A 72 -4.31 6.73 -12.14
CA SER A 72 -5.39 6.91 -11.16
C SER A 72 -6.04 8.29 -11.30
N TRP A 73 -5.27 9.33 -11.65
CA TRP A 73 -5.80 10.65 -11.96
C TRP A 73 -6.79 10.59 -13.13
N ILE A 74 -6.37 10.00 -14.25
CA ILE A 74 -7.20 9.82 -15.45
C ILE A 74 -8.45 8.98 -15.14
N ALA A 75 -8.30 7.90 -14.38
CA ALA A 75 -9.43 7.05 -14.01
C ALA A 75 -10.48 7.81 -13.17
N MET A 76 -10.02 8.64 -12.22
CA MET A 76 -10.90 9.45 -11.38
C MET A 76 -11.59 10.56 -12.17
N GLU A 77 -10.87 11.24 -13.06
CA GLU A 77 -11.45 12.23 -13.97
C GLU A 77 -12.54 11.63 -14.87
N LYS A 78 -12.28 10.45 -15.44
CA LYS A 78 -13.25 9.70 -16.23
C LYS A 78 -14.50 9.36 -15.42
N MET A 79 -14.33 8.87 -14.19
CA MET A 79 -15.45 8.57 -13.29
C MET A 79 -16.29 9.82 -12.98
N ALA A 80 -15.66 10.97 -12.74
CA ALA A 80 -16.37 12.22 -12.48
C ALA A 80 -17.21 12.66 -13.69
N ASN A 81 -16.65 12.59 -14.90
CA ASN A 81 -17.35 12.91 -16.13
C ASN A 81 -18.54 11.97 -16.42
N GLU A 82 -18.39 10.68 -16.13
CA GLU A 82 -19.48 9.71 -16.25
C GLU A 82 -20.63 10.02 -15.27
N LEU A 83 -20.31 10.42 -14.04
CA LEU A 83 -21.31 10.82 -13.04
C LEU A 83 -22.02 12.13 -13.41
N GLU A 84 -21.28 13.12 -13.94
CA GLU A 84 -21.87 14.37 -14.43
C GLU A 84 -22.84 14.11 -15.59
N THR A 85 -22.42 13.28 -16.56
CA THR A 85 -23.28 12.89 -17.69
C THR A 85 -24.56 12.21 -17.20
N ALA A 86 -24.43 11.23 -16.31
CA ALA A 86 -25.57 10.52 -15.74
C ALA A 86 -26.52 11.45 -14.96
N TYR A 87 -25.99 12.45 -14.26
CA TYR A 87 -26.78 13.44 -13.54
C TYR A 87 -27.58 14.31 -14.52
N LEU A 88 -26.96 14.87 -15.55
CA LEU A 88 -27.64 15.72 -16.53
C LEU A 88 -28.76 14.96 -17.26
N GLU A 89 -28.50 13.71 -17.68
CA GLU A 89 -29.51 12.84 -18.30
C GLU A 89 -30.68 12.49 -17.37
N SER A 90 -30.50 12.61 -16.05
CA SER A 90 -31.55 12.36 -15.07
C SER A 90 -32.43 13.58 -14.81
N VAL A 91 -31.90 14.80 -15.03
CA VAL A 91 -32.62 16.07 -14.83
C VAL A 91 -33.48 16.43 -16.05
N ASP A 92 -33.08 15.98 -17.25
CA ASP A 92 -33.83 16.17 -18.49
C ASP A 92 -35.02 15.20 -18.69
N ARG A 93 -35.30 14.32 -17.72
CA ARG A 93 -36.46 13.39 -17.72
C ARG A 93 -37.57 13.85 -16.78
#